data_AF-A0A927ZZZ2-F1
#
_entry.id   AF-A0A927ZZZ2-F1
#
_cell.length_a   1.000
_cell.length_b   1.000
_cell.length_c   1.000
_cell.angle_alpha   90.00
_cell.angle_beta   90.00
_cell.angle_gamma   90.00
#
_symmetry.space_group_name_H-M   'P 1'
#
loop_
_entity.id
_entity.type
_entity.pdbx_description
1 polymer ?
#
loop_
_entity_poly.entity_id
_entity_poly.type
_entity_poly.pdbx_seq_one_letter_code
_entity_poly.pdbx_strand_id
1 'polypeptide(L)'
;MKEKKVRQPAGVGEKIFQIVNLLLIVAILGTYTYRAYTYKDYFDKLATAQAGEATTLADALLEKANGDLNVFKDDNGDHYYINDPENNYVVYSGRTFRVLRILSDKTVKMAAVDVQGISVLNKNEDFTGSSLFRWLNSSENEKDGIFEKTLRNTEKYLTGGVFCTDKVDDASQIACTVNSEKVNVTMLTLEDYLSTGGAKGFLNNGTRFWLASNNSEQQFWYVNEDGSLSVSDFNTQLVGIRPVIFISADVLVGKGAGTAADPFVLSGEATAVFVSNLYAGDYVKYSDQLWRVVSQDEEATVLMLEGYASENGEAKKVSYGTASAYSADNGAGKYLNGTWVKTLDRYEKFLTEHAWYYGPTGTASDFDYSSSFDKSATCYVGIPNLATPYLGGYNGILLSNYDAHNTDAIYVIDNEGRLFGDYDTVAYKVRPLIAMKASVGIVSGKGTLDNPYIVEVNE
;
A
#
# COMPACT_ATOMS: atom_id res chain seq x y z
N MET A 1 -26.89 -43.83 -59.58
CA MET A 1 -27.53 -43.04 -58.50
C MET A 1 -26.55 -42.00 -57.98
N LYS A 2 -26.83 -40.71 -58.22
CA LYS A 2 -26.35 -39.58 -57.40
C LYS A 2 -27.47 -38.54 -57.42
N GLU A 3 -28.27 -38.49 -56.36
CA GLU A 3 -29.26 -37.43 -56.19
C GLU A 3 -28.54 -36.09 -56.04
N LYS A 4 -28.79 -35.17 -56.98
CA LYS A 4 -28.43 -33.76 -56.83
C LYS A 4 -29.40 -33.16 -55.81
N LYS A 5 -28.92 -32.92 -54.58
CA LYS A 5 -29.62 -32.05 -53.61
C LYS A 5 -29.74 -30.65 -54.22
N VAL A 6 -30.94 -30.29 -54.67
CA VAL A 6 -31.28 -28.94 -55.09
C VAL A 6 -31.42 -28.08 -53.83
N ARG A 7 -30.53 -27.10 -53.65
CA ARG A 7 -30.67 -26.10 -52.58
C ARG A 7 -31.91 -25.25 -52.86
N GLN A 8 -32.90 -25.32 -51.98
CA GLN A 8 -34.04 -24.40 -52.03
C GLN A 8 -33.55 -22.95 -51.79
N PRO A 9 -34.08 -21.96 -52.52
CA PRO A 9 -33.73 -20.56 -52.28
C PRO A 9 -34.24 -20.12 -50.91
N ALA A 10 -33.38 -19.46 -50.14
CA ALA A 10 -33.69 -18.97 -48.79
C ALA A 10 -35.02 -18.20 -48.78
N GLY A 11 -35.91 -18.58 -47.85
CA GLY A 11 -37.21 -17.95 -47.69
C GLY A 11 -37.07 -16.47 -47.31
N VAL A 12 -38.09 -15.66 -47.58
CA VAL A 12 -38.07 -14.20 -47.30
C VAL A 12 -37.70 -13.92 -45.83
N GLY A 13 -38.21 -14.71 -44.88
CA GLY A 13 -37.85 -14.58 -43.46
C GLY A 13 -36.40 -14.93 -43.13
N GLU A 14 -35.81 -15.91 -43.82
CA GLU A 14 -34.41 -16.31 -43.64
C GLU A 14 -33.45 -15.22 -44.17
N LYS A 15 -33.83 -14.55 -45.26
CA LYS A 15 -33.11 -13.39 -45.79
C LYS A 15 -33.18 -12.18 -44.84
N ILE A 16 -34.34 -11.92 -44.24
CA ILE A 16 -34.49 -10.85 -43.24
C ILE A 16 -33.62 -11.13 -42.02
N PHE A 17 -33.63 -12.36 -41.50
CA PHE A 17 -32.78 -12.75 -40.38
C PHE A 17 -31.28 -12.59 -40.67
N GLN A 18 -30.83 -13.00 -41.87
CA GLN A 18 -29.45 -12.80 -42.30
C GLN A 18 -29.06 -11.32 -42.36
N ILE A 19 -29.95 -10.45 -42.84
CA ILE A 19 -29.71 -9.00 -42.90
C ILE A 19 -29.61 -8.41 -41.49
N VAL A 20 -30.52 -8.76 -40.58
CA VAL A 20 -30.49 -8.27 -39.19
C VAL A 20 -29.22 -8.71 -38.48
N ASN A 21 -28.83 -9.97 -38.65
CA ASN A 21 -27.62 -10.51 -38.01
C ASN A 21 -26.35 -9.86 -38.59
N LEU A 22 -26.31 -9.58 -39.90
CA LEU A 22 -25.22 -8.84 -40.52
C LEU A 22 -25.13 -7.41 -39.97
N LEU A 23 -26.26 -6.72 -39.82
CA LEU A 23 -26.31 -5.37 -39.23
C LEU A 23 -25.83 -5.37 -37.78
N LEU A 24 -26.19 -6.39 -37.00
CA LEU A 24 -25.72 -6.57 -35.62
C LEU A 24 -24.20 -6.76 -35.57
N ILE A 25 -23.64 -7.63 -36.42
CA ILE A 25 -22.20 -7.86 -36.49
C ILE A 25 -21.47 -6.57 -36.90
N VAL A 26 -21.99 -5.82 -37.88
CA VAL A 26 -21.41 -4.54 -38.29
C VAL A 26 -21.46 -3.50 -37.17
N ALA A 27 -22.55 -3.45 -36.39
CA ALA A 27 -22.65 -2.55 -35.24
C ALA A 27 -21.64 -2.91 -34.14
N ILE A 28 -21.46 -4.20 -33.86
CA ILE A 28 -20.46 -4.70 -32.91
C ILE A 28 -19.06 -4.34 -33.38
N LEU A 29 -18.71 -4.66 -34.63
CA LEU A 29 -17.40 -4.33 -35.21
C LEU A 29 -17.16 -2.81 -35.23
N GLY A 30 -18.18 -2.01 -35.54
CA GLY A 30 -18.10 -0.55 -35.50
C GLY A 30 -17.79 -0.02 -34.10
N THR A 31 -18.40 -0.62 -33.07
CA THR A 31 -18.16 -0.24 -31.67
C THR A 31 -16.74 -0.58 -31.24
N TYR A 32 -16.25 -1.79 -31.55
CA TYR A 32 -14.89 -2.20 -31.20
C TYR A 32 -13.81 -1.45 -31.99
N THR A 33 -14.05 -1.16 -33.28
CA THR A 33 -13.12 -0.36 -34.10
C THR A 33 -13.08 1.11 -33.67
N TYR A 34 -14.22 1.70 -33.33
CA TYR A 34 -14.27 3.04 -32.72
C TYR A 34 -13.48 3.07 -31.43
N ARG A 35 -13.72 2.14 -30.50
CA ARG A 35 -12.94 2.01 -29.25
C ARG A 35 -11.44 1.87 -29.54
N ALA A 36 -11.04 0.98 -30.45
CA ALA A 36 -9.64 0.80 -30.81
C ALA A 36 -8.99 2.08 -31.37
N TYR A 37 -9.72 2.84 -32.18
CA TYR A 37 -9.24 4.13 -32.70
C TYR A 37 -9.10 5.18 -31.57
N THR A 38 -10.08 5.26 -30.66
CA THR A 38 -9.99 6.13 -29.48
C THR A 38 -8.80 5.77 -28.59
N TYR A 39 -8.55 4.48 -28.37
CA TYR A 39 -7.36 4.02 -27.65
C TYR A 39 -6.07 4.41 -28.36
N LYS A 40 -6.01 4.23 -29.69
CA LYS A 40 -4.82 4.62 -30.47
C LYS A 40 -4.55 6.13 -30.38
N ASP A 41 -5.54 6.98 -30.62
CA ASP A 41 -5.40 8.43 -30.51
C ASP A 41 -5.00 8.86 -29.08
N TYR A 42 -5.51 8.16 -28.06
CA TYR A 42 -5.10 8.35 -26.68
C TYR A 42 -3.63 7.97 -26.45
N PHE A 43 -3.17 6.81 -26.94
CA PHE A 43 -1.78 6.37 -26.84
C PHE A 43 -0.83 7.26 -27.64
N ASP A 44 -1.23 7.73 -28.82
CA ASP A 44 -0.44 8.65 -29.65
C ASP A 44 -0.30 10.02 -28.95
N LYS A 45 -1.37 10.52 -28.31
CA LYS A 45 -1.30 11.73 -27.45
C LYS A 45 -0.42 11.53 -26.22
N LEU A 46 -0.43 10.33 -25.62
CA LEU A 46 0.47 9.97 -24.51
C LEU A 46 1.94 9.96 -24.95
N ALA A 47 2.23 9.36 -26.10
CA ALA A 47 3.56 9.30 -26.69
C ALA A 47 4.07 10.69 -27.07
N THR A 48 3.19 11.55 -27.58
CA THR A 48 3.54 12.93 -27.97
C THR A 48 3.71 13.83 -26.73
N ALA A 49 2.96 13.61 -25.65
CA ALA A 49 3.14 14.31 -24.37
C ALA A 49 4.43 13.90 -23.63
N GLN A 50 4.94 12.70 -23.88
CA GLN A 50 6.23 12.20 -23.37
C GLN A 50 7.45 12.69 -24.15
N ALA A 51 7.28 13.45 -25.25
CA ALA A 51 8.37 13.95 -26.08
C ALA A 51 9.04 15.24 -25.53
N GLY A 52 8.97 15.49 -24.22
CA GLY A 52 9.90 16.39 -23.55
C GLY A 52 11.28 15.75 -23.48
N GLU A 53 12.35 16.54 -23.34
CA GLU A 53 13.68 15.97 -23.10
C GLU A 53 13.62 15.03 -21.89
N ALA A 54 14.04 13.77 -22.08
CA ALA A 54 14.01 12.78 -21.03
C ALA A 54 15.05 13.13 -19.96
N THR A 55 14.59 13.66 -18.83
CA THR A 55 15.43 14.03 -17.69
C THR A 55 15.36 12.95 -16.59
N THR A 56 16.51 12.63 -15.99
CA THR A 56 16.55 11.72 -14.82
C THR A 56 15.90 12.39 -13.60
N LEU A 57 15.42 11.61 -12.64
CA LEU A 57 14.87 12.15 -11.40
C LEU A 57 15.89 13.01 -10.66
N ALA A 58 17.13 12.54 -10.55
CA ALA A 58 18.20 13.28 -9.90
C ALA A 58 18.45 14.63 -10.57
N ASP A 59 18.57 14.65 -11.91
CA ASP A 59 18.81 15.89 -12.65
C ASP A 59 17.63 16.87 -12.54
N ALA A 60 16.39 16.37 -12.60
CA ALA A 60 15.20 17.19 -12.42
C ALA A 60 15.14 17.83 -11.02
N LEU A 61 15.50 17.09 -9.98
CA LEU A 61 15.55 17.59 -8.61
C LEU A 61 16.65 18.65 -8.43
N LEU A 62 17.84 18.41 -8.99
CA LEU A 62 18.98 19.35 -8.95
C LEU A 62 18.65 20.65 -9.69
N GLU A 63 18.00 20.57 -10.85
CA GLU A 63 17.56 21.74 -11.61
C GLU A 63 16.57 22.58 -10.81
N LYS A 64 15.59 21.94 -10.14
CA LYS A 64 14.58 22.64 -9.35
C LYS A 64 15.13 23.33 -8.11
N ALA A 65 16.19 22.81 -7.51
CA ALA A 65 16.84 23.47 -6.39
C ALA A 65 17.65 24.71 -6.83
N ASN A 66 18.02 24.80 -8.11
CA ASN A 66 18.70 25.96 -8.72
C ASN A 66 19.90 26.51 -7.91
N GLY A 67 20.65 25.62 -7.24
CA GLY A 67 21.78 26.02 -6.39
C GLY A 67 21.42 26.81 -5.12
N ASP A 68 20.15 26.79 -4.70
CA ASP A 68 19.72 27.42 -3.44
C ASP A 68 20.22 26.60 -2.23
N LEU A 69 21.22 27.17 -1.55
CA LEU A 69 21.80 26.60 -0.32
C LEU A 69 20.81 26.54 0.85
N ASN A 70 19.61 27.12 0.73
CA ASN A 70 18.53 26.95 1.72
C ASN A 70 17.70 25.68 1.47
N VAL A 71 17.86 25.06 0.30
CA VAL A 71 17.19 23.81 -0.10
C VAL A 71 18.13 22.62 0.08
N PHE A 72 19.41 22.78 -0.28
CA PHE A 72 20.43 21.74 -0.15
C PHE A 72 21.56 22.08 0.82
N LYS A 73 21.98 21.07 1.57
CA LYS A 73 23.31 21.00 2.17
C LYS A 73 24.15 20.00 1.38
N ASP A 74 25.26 20.46 0.82
CA ASP A 74 26.21 19.59 0.11
C ASP A 74 27.24 19.00 1.08
N ASP A 75 27.50 17.71 0.97
CA ASP A 75 28.56 17.03 1.71
C ASP A 75 29.16 15.90 0.86
N ASN A 76 30.45 16.00 0.53
CA ASN A 76 31.19 15.02 -0.27
C ASN A 76 30.53 14.59 -1.60
N GLY A 77 29.74 15.47 -2.22
CA GLY A 77 29.02 15.22 -3.48
C GLY A 77 27.60 14.67 -3.30
N ASP A 78 27.17 14.40 -2.06
CA ASP A 78 25.77 14.16 -1.74
C ASP A 78 25.06 15.50 -1.50
N HIS A 79 23.80 15.59 -1.93
CA HIS A 79 22.93 16.76 -1.80
C HIS A 79 21.76 16.47 -0.86
N TYR A 80 21.79 16.99 0.35
CA TYR A 80 20.79 16.73 1.40
C TYR A 80 19.70 17.80 1.40
N TYR A 81 18.44 17.39 1.27
CA TYR A 81 17.32 18.32 1.45
C TYR A 81 17.24 18.76 2.91
N ILE A 82 17.16 20.06 3.13
CA ILE A 82 17.07 20.68 4.46
C ILE A 82 15.85 21.60 4.57
N ASN A 83 15.49 21.98 5.80
CA ASN A 83 14.38 22.88 6.11
C ASN A 83 13.01 22.30 5.69
N ASP A 84 12.25 23.02 4.86
CA ASP A 84 10.97 22.60 4.31
C ASP A 84 10.89 22.90 2.80
N PRO A 85 11.54 22.08 1.96
CA PRO A 85 11.57 22.30 0.53
C PRO A 85 10.19 22.04 -0.08
N GLU A 86 9.77 22.89 -1.01
CA GLU A 86 8.46 22.73 -1.66
C GLU A 86 8.47 21.71 -2.80
N ASN A 87 9.64 21.34 -3.33
CA ASN A 87 9.84 20.72 -4.64
C ASN A 87 10.50 19.32 -4.62
N ASN A 88 10.43 18.60 -3.50
CA ASN A 88 11.04 17.27 -3.33
C ASN A 88 10.00 16.13 -3.17
N TYR A 89 8.80 16.29 -3.74
CA TYR A 89 7.77 15.25 -3.78
C TYR A 89 7.88 14.38 -5.03
N VAL A 90 7.82 13.06 -4.81
CA VAL A 90 7.85 12.04 -5.86
C VAL A 90 6.71 11.07 -5.63
N VAL A 91 5.97 10.72 -6.69
CA VAL A 91 4.99 9.64 -6.70
C VAL A 91 5.56 8.43 -7.42
N TYR A 92 5.55 7.30 -6.72
CA TYR A 92 5.96 6.01 -7.24
C TYR A 92 5.04 4.93 -6.68
N SER A 93 4.52 4.06 -7.54
CA SER A 93 3.70 2.91 -7.13
C SER A 93 2.55 3.28 -6.19
N GLY A 94 1.78 4.32 -6.58
CA GLY A 94 0.62 4.83 -5.85
C GLY A 94 0.93 5.58 -4.56
N ARG A 95 2.21 5.84 -4.24
CA ARG A 95 2.63 6.43 -2.98
C ARG A 95 3.40 7.71 -3.19
N THR A 96 3.21 8.65 -2.28
CA THR A 96 3.97 9.89 -2.21
C THR A 96 5.19 9.71 -1.31
N PHE A 97 6.34 10.12 -1.80
CA PHE A 97 7.63 10.13 -1.11
C PHE A 97 8.18 11.55 -1.04
N ARG A 98 8.94 11.84 0.03
CA ARG A 98 9.78 13.03 0.16
C ARG A 98 11.23 12.62 -0.05
N VAL A 99 11.93 13.30 -0.96
CA VAL A 99 13.36 13.06 -1.18
C VAL A 99 14.16 13.59 0.00
N LEU A 100 15.01 12.73 0.55
CA LEU A 100 15.91 13.04 1.66
C LEU A 100 17.23 13.59 1.13
N ARG A 101 17.84 12.89 0.17
CA ARG A 101 19.08 13.30 -0.47
C ARG A 101 19.28 12.66 -1.83
N ILE A 102 20.12 13.30 -2.63
CA ILE A 102 20.66 12.77 -3.88
C ILE A 102 22.10 12.39 -3.59
N LEU A 103 22.46 11.12 -3.76
CA LEU A 103 23.81 10.64 -3.53
C LEU A 103 24.73 11.07 -4.68
N SER A 104 26.04 11.07 -4.44
CA SER A 104 27.07 11.40 -5.43
C SER A 104 27.01 10.57 -6.71
N ASP A 105 26.47 9.35 -6.66
CA ASP A 105 26.22 8.49 -7.83
C ASP A 105 24.87 8.75 -8.52
N LYS A 106 24.17 9.82 -8.12
CA LYS A 106 22.81 10.21 -8.53
C LYS A 106 21.69 9.28 -8.09
N THR A 107 21.94 8.33 -7.19
CA THR A 107 20.86 7.59 -6.52
C THR A 107 20.03 8.55 -5.67
N VAL A 108 18.70 8.43 -5.71
CA VAL A 108 17.80 9.30 -4.94
C VAL A 108 17.23 8.53 -3.74
N LYS A 109 17.59 8.93 -2.53
CA LYS A 109 17.06 8.35 -1.28
C LYS A 109 15.80 9.11 -0.87
N MET A 110 14.67 8.41 -0.70
CA MET A 110 13.40 9.05 -0.38
C MET A 110 12.56 8.24 0.62
N ALA A 111 11.81 8.94 1.47
CA ALA A 111 10.97 8.36 2.52
C ALA A 111 9.49 8.51 2.18
N ALA A 112 8.69 7.47 2.47
CA ALA A 112 7.24 7.56 2.34
C ALA A 112 6.70 8.73 3.20
N VAL A 113 5.76 9.50 2.65
CA VAL A 113 5.08 10.56 3.40
C VAL A 113 4.18 9.94 4.47
N ASP A 114 3.30 9.04 4.04
CA ASP A 114 2.31 8.43 4.93
C ASP A 114 2.86 7.19 5.63
N VAL A 115 2.29 6.90 6.80
CA VAL A 115 2.48 5.63 7.50
C VAL A 115 1.90 4.49 6.65
N GLN A 116 2.74 3.51 6.32
CA GLN A 116 2.40 2.38 5.45
C GLN A 116 1.87 1.15 6.21
N GLY A 117 2.08 1.13 7.52
CA GLY A 117 1.67 0.08 8.43
C GLY A 117 2.06 0.46 9.85
N ILE A 118 1.70 -0.38 10.82
CA ILE A 118 2.09 -0.22 12.21
C ILE A 118 2.73 -1.52 12.68
N SER A 119 3.75 -1.43 13.53
CA SER A 119 4.40 -2.61 14.09
C SER A 119 4.94 -2.33 15.48
N VAL A 120 5.24 -3.41 16.18
CA VAL A 120 6.08 -3.39 17.37
C VAL A 120 7.53 -3.59 16.93
N LEU A 121 8.45 -2.83 17.54
CA LEU A 121 9.88 -3.09 17.49
C LEU A 121 10.36 -3.42 18.90
N ASN A 122 10.84 -4.64 19.08
CA ASN A 122 11.19 -5.18 20.39
C ASN A 122 12.55 -4.64 20.85
N LYS A 123 12.74 -4.56 22.17
CA LYS A 123 14.06 -4.34 22.75
C LYS A 123 14.95 -5.57 22.47
N ASN A 124 16.25 -5.34 22.32
CA ASN A 124 17.26 -6.38 22.10
C ASN A 124 17.25 -7.05 20.73
N GLU A 125 16.60 -6.42 19.76
CA GLU A 125 16.74 -6.76 18.34
C GLU A 125 17.55 -5.66 17.64
N ASP A 126 18.35 -6.06 16.65
CA ASP A 126 18.83 -5.14 15.62
C ASP A 126 17.77 -5.04 14.53
N PHE A 127 17.65 -3.87 13.91
CA PHE A 127 16.63 -3.66 12.89
C PHE A 127 16.68 -4.74 11.81
N THR A 128 17.86 -5.10 11.29
CA THR A 128 18.04 -6.14 10.26
C THR A 128 17.60 -7.55 10.70
N GLY A 129 17.60 -7.84 12.01
CA GLY A 129 17.12 -9.11 12.56
C GLY A 129 15.62 -9.13 12.89
N SER A 130 14.98 -7.97 12.91
CA SER A 130 13.60 -7.81 13.35
C SER A 130 12.57 -8.38 12.37
N SER A 131 11.39 -8.69 12.88
CA SER A 131 10.23 -9.01 12.03
C SER A 131 9.89 -7.83 11.12
N LEU A 132 9.98 -6.57 11.59
CA LEU A 132 9.71 -5.41 10.74
C LEU A 132 10.63 -5.32 9.51
N PHE A 133 11.89 -5.70 9.62
CA PHE A 133 12.79 -5.73 8.45
C PHE A 133 12.34 -6.76 7.41
N ARG A 134 11.87 -7.94 7.86
CA ARG A 134 11.24 -8.95 6.98
C ARG A 134 9.90 -8.49 6.41
N TRP A 135 9.13 -7.68 7.15
CA TRP A 135 7.90 -7.08 6.63
C TRP A 135 8.20 -6.12 5.47
N LEU A 136 9.31 -5.40 5.55
CA LEU A 136 9.75 -4.45 4.53
C LEU A 136 10.37 -5.10 3.29
N ASN A 137 11.24 -6.09 3.48
CA ASN A 137 12.09 -6.66 2.43
C ASN A 137 11.76 -8.13 2.13
N SER A 138 11.82 -8.49 0.85
CA SER A 138 11.61 -9.85 0.37
C SER A 138 12.80 -10.74 0.69
N SER A 139 12.52 -12.03 0.90
CA SER A 139 13.54 -13.06 1.14
C SER A 139 13.12 -14.36 0.44
N GLU A 140 13.85 -15.45 0.69
CA GLU A 140 13.44 -16.80 0.27
C GLU A 140 12.10 -17.24 0.91
N ASN A 141 11.68 -16.62 2.01
CA ASN A 141 10.39 -16.85 2.62
C ASN A 141 9.30 -16.04 1.91
N GLU A 142 8.31 -16.73 1.33
CA GLU A 142 7.19 -16.13 0.61
C GLU A 142 6.31 -15.21 1.48
N LYS A 143 6.38 -15.34 2.82
CA LYS A 143 5.65 -14.49 3.78
C LYS A 143 6.35 -13.15 4.07
N ASP A 144 7.60 -12.99 3.62
CA ASP A 144 8.37 -11.75 3.79
C ASP A 144 8.10 -10.76 2.65
N GLY A 145 8.58 -9.52 2.78
CA GLY A 145 8.48 -8.49 1.75
C GLY A 145 7.07 -7.96 1.51
N ILE A 146 6.23 -7.92 2.56
CA ILE A 146 4.85 -7.42 2.46
C ILE A 146 4.82 -6.02 1.85
N PHE A 147 5.72 -5.12 2.25
CA PHE A 147 5.80 -3.80 1.64
C PHE A 147 6.44 -3.83 0.25
N GLU A 148 7.62 -4.42 0.09
CA GLU A 148 8.34 -4.43 -1.19
C GLU A 148 7.51 -5.03 -2.34
N LYS A 149 6.78 -6.12 -2.08
CA LYS A 149 5.92 -6.78 -3.08
C LYS A 149 4.76 -5.91 -3.56
N THR A 150 4.46 -4.81 -2.87
CA THR A 150 3.45 -3.84 -3.28
C THR A 150 4.01 -2.71 -4.14
N LEU A 151 5.32 -2.69 -4.38
CA LEU A 151 5.99 -1.76 -5.29
C LEU A 151 6.07 -2.37 -6.70
N ARG A 152 5.89 -1.55 -7.74
CA ARG A 152 5.91 -2.02 -9.14
C ARG A 152 7.25 -1.82 -9.81
N ASN A 153 7.66 -2.80 -10.62
CA ASN A 153 8.90 -2.77 -11.43
C ASN A 153 10.11 -2.39 -10.56
N THR A 154 10.25 -3.02 -9.40
CA THR A 154 11.32 -2.72 -8.44
C THR A 154 12.69 -2.93 -9.06
N GLU A 155 12.84 -3.91 -9.96
CA GLU A 155 14.05 -4.20 -10.72
C GLU A 155 14.48 -3.07 -11.66
N LYS A 156 13.52 -2.23 -12.09
CA LYS A 156 13.77 -1.06 -12.92
C LYS A 156 14.07 0.18 -12.08
N TYR A 157 13.32 0.36 -10.99
CA TYR A 157 13.34 1.64 -10.26
C TYR A 157 14.26 1.65 -9.04
N LEU A 158 14.52 0.51 -8.40
CA LEU A 158 15.28 0.44 -7.15
C LEU A 158 16.70 -0.06 -7.40
N THR A 159 17.68 0.51 -6.67
CA THR A 159 19.08 0.05 -6.67
C THR A 159 19.54 -0.51 -5.31
N GLY A 160 18.65 -0.44 -4.32
CA GLY A 160 18.97 -0.73 -2.92
C GLY A 160 19.95 0.27 -2.33
N GLY A 161 19.97 0.37 -1.00
CA GLY A 161 20.84 1.29 -0.31
C GLY A 161 21.19 0.85 1.10
N VAL A 162 22.01 1.65 1.74
CA VAL A 162 22.51 1.38 3.09
C VAL A 162 21.94 2.38 4.08
N PHE A 163 21.93 2.01 5.34
CA PHE A 163 21.57 2.89 6.44
C PHE A 163 22.53 2.71 7.62
N CYS A 164 22.58 3.72 8.46
CA CYS A 164 23.42 3.74 9.64
C CYS A 164 22.97 2.73 10.69
N THR A 165 23.89 1.87 11.15
CA THR A 165 23.60 0.84 12.17
C THR A 165 24.25 1.13 13.53
N ASP A 166 24.96 2.25 13.66
CA ASP A 166 25.56 2.66 14.92
C ASP A 166 24.50 2.82 16.02
N LYS A 167 24.88 2.44 17.25
CA LYS A 167 24.07 2.75 18.43
C LYS A 167 24.19 4.23 18.77
N VAL A 168 23.06 4.90 18.95
CA VAL A 168 23.00 6.34 19.25
C VAL A 168 22.33 6.57 20.60
N ASP A 169 23.13 6.91 21.61
CA ASP A 169 22.64 7.26 22.95
C ASP A 169 22.24 8.74 23.06
N ASP A 170 22.93 9.61 22.32
CA ASP A 170 22.68 11.05 22.29
C ASP A 170 22.39 11.50 20.86
N ALA A 171 21.15 11.96 20.62
CA ALA A 171 20.70 12.43 19.32
C ALA A 171 21.51 13.63 18.79
N SER A 172 22.23 14.36 19.64
CA SER A 172 23.12 15.44 19.21
C SER A 172 24.49 14.96 18.71
N GLN A 173 24.82 13.68 18.91
CA GLN A 173 26.12 13.09 18.59
C GLN A 173 25.95 11.82 17.75
N ILE A 174 25.89 11.99 16.42
CA ILE A 174 25.78 10.88 15.47
C ILE A 174 27.06 10.79 14.65
N ALA A 175 27.80 9.70 14.82
CA ALA A 175 29.07 9.48 14.13
C ALA A 175 28.91 8.75 12.78
N CYS A 176 27.96 7.81 12.73
CA CYS A 176 27.70 6.91 11.62
C CYS A 176 28.95 6.28 10.96
N THR A 177 29.59 5.38 11.71
CA THR A 177 30.80 4.68 11.33
C THR A 177 30.54 3.32 10.69
N VAL A 178 29.42 2.67 11.02
CA VAL A 178 28.99 1.39 10.46
C VAL A 178 27.69 1.53 9.68
N ASN A 179 27.68 0.97 8.47
CA ASN A 179 26.52 0.91 7.60
C ASN A 179 26.06 -0.54 7.42
N SER A 180 24.77 -0.71 7.15
CA SER A 180 24.19 -1.99 6.76
C SER A 180 24.74 -2.48 5.41
N GLU A 181 24.44 -3.73 5.07
CA GLU A 181 24.47 -4.18 3.68
C GLU A 181 23.40 -3.44 2.84
N LYS A 182 23.55 -3.49 1.52
CA LYS A 182 22.56 -2.91 0.59
C LYS A 182 21.26 -3.70 0.65
N VAL A 183 20.15 -2.99 0.84
CA VAL A 183 18.79 -3.56 0.90
C VAL A 183 17.82 -2.67 0.13
N ASN A 184 16.74 -3.24 -0.41
CA ASN A 184 15.80 -2.49 -1.27
C ASN A 184 14.97 -1.47 -0.48
N VAL A 185 14.58 -1.83 0.75
CA VAL A 185 13.75 -1.01 1.61
C VAL A 185 14.38 -0.89 3.00
N THR A 186 14.53 0.34 3.48
CA THR A 186 14.99 0.63 4.84
C THR A 186 13.91 1.42 5.59
N MET A 187 14.27 1.98 6.76
CA MET A 187 13.49 2.99 7.45
C MET A 187 14.33 4.25 7.63
N LEU A 188 13.65 5.36 7.95
CA LEU A 188 14.31 6.58 8.38
C LEU A 188 15.25 6.28 9.56
N THR A 189 16.48 6.77 9.48
CA THR A 189 17.39 6.78 10.62
C THR A 189 17.21 8.05 11.45
N LEU A 190 17.77 8.07 12.66
CA LEU A 190 17.85 9.28 13.46
C LEU A 190 18.63 10.40 12.76
N GLU A 191 19.67 10.04 12.02
CA GLU A 191 20.42 10.96 11.16
C GLU A 191 19.54 11.56 10.06
N ASP A 192 18.76 10.74 9.35
CA ASP A 192 17.84 11.21 8.31
C ASP A 192 16.84 12.21 8.87
N TYR A 193 16.30 11.93 10.06
CA TYR A 193 15.33 12.81 10.70
C TYR A 193 15.94 14.15 11.13
N LEU A 194 17.11 14.12 11.76
CA LEU A 194 17.75 15.35 12.26
C LEU A 194 18.36 16.19 11.13
N SER A 195 18.97 15.55 10.12
CA SER A 195 19.57 16.25 8.98
C SER A 195 18.54 17.02 8.15
N THR A 196 17.28 16.56 8.14
CA THR A 196 16.16 17.23 7.45
C THR A 196 15.44 18.27 8.31
N GLY A 197 15.96 18.59 9.50
CA GLY A 197 15.43 19.64 10.39
C GLY A 197 14.68 19.14 11.62
N GLY A 198 14.60 17.83 11.85
CA GLY A 198 13.97 17.22 13.01
C GLY A 198 12.51 17.66 13.20
N ALA A 199 12.14 18.06 14.41
CA ALA A 199 10.78 18.49 14.75
C ALA A 199 10.27 19.68 13.91
N LYS A 200 11.17 20.50 13.35
CA LYS A 200 10.81 21.64 12.48
C LYS A 200 11.03 21.34 10.99
N GLY A 201 11.51 20.14 10.69
CA GLY A 201 11.80 19.69 9.34
C GLY A 201 10.58 19.10 8.66
N PHE A 202 10.66 18.98 7.34
CA PHE A 202 9.56 18.47 6.52
C PHE A 202 9.16 17.01 6.75
N LEU A 203 10.01 16.23 7.44
CA LEU A 203 9.65 14.87 7.80
C LEU A 203 8.67 14.83 8.97
N ASN A 204 8.56 15.89 9.78
CA ASN A 204 7.52 16.00 10.78
C ASN A 204 6.17 16.38 10.12
N ASN A 205 5.29 15.40 9.97
CA ASN A 205 3.95 15.58 9.39
C ASN A 205 2.82 15.25 10.39
N GLY A 206 3.09 15.32 11.69
CA GLY A 206 2.07 15.04 12.71
C GLY A 206 1.81 13.56 12.96
N THR A 207 2.67 12.67 12.45
CA THR A 207 2.51 11.21 12.63
C THR A 207 3.59 10.64 13.54
N ARG A 208 3.21 9.63 14.33
CA ARG A 208 4.16 8.87 15.16
C ARG A 208 4.76 7.72 14.36
N PHE A 209 6.09 7.66 14.23
CA PHE A 209 6.75 6.61 13.44
C PHE A 209 8.11 6.16 14.00
N TRP A 210 8.43 4.89 13.76
CA TRP A 210 9.69 4.26 14.14
C TRP A 210 10.87 4.76 13.29
N LEU A 211 12.05 4.77 13.89
CA LEU A 211 13.33 4.95 13.21
C LEU A 211 14.12 3.62 13.25
N ALA A 212 14.99 3.37 12.26
CA ALA A 212 15.88 2.21 12.24
C ALA A 212 16.98 2.28 13.33
N SER A 213 17.24 3.47 13.86
CA SER A 213 18.29 3.71 14.86
C SER A 213 17.88 3.23 16.25
N ASN A 214 18.81 2.61 16.98
CA ASN A 214 18.65 2.25 18.39
C ASN A 214 19.82 2.74 19.25
N ASN A 215 19.65 2.72 20.57
CA ASN A 215 20.68 3.13 21.53
C ASN A 215 21.49 1.94 22.06
N SER A 216 22.48 2.19 22.92
CA SER A 216 23.31 1.14 23.53
C SER A 216 22.53 0.18 24.43
N GLU A 217 21.38 0.63 24.94
CA GLU A 217 20.41 -0.21 25.64
C GLU A 217 19.50 -1.02 24.70
N GLN A 218 19.71 -0.96 23.38
CA GLN A 218 18.91 -1.67 22.37
C GLN A 218 17.43 -1.22 22.34
N GLN A 219 17.16 0.03 22.70
CA GLN A 219 15.86 0.67 22.53
C GLN A 219 15.83 1.42 21.20
N PHE A 220 14.75 1.26 20.45
CA PHE A 220 14.57 1.93 19.17
C PHE A 220 14.09 3.36 19.36
N TRP A 221 14.65 4.28 18.58
CA TRP A 221 14.16 5.65 18.50
C TRP A 221 12.86 5.71 17.70
N TYR A 222 11.98 6.61 18.09
CA TYR A 222 10.80 6.97 17.31
C TYR A 222 10.49 8.47 17.44
N VAL A 223 9.72 8.95 16.48
CA VAL A 223 9.24 10.34 16.43
C VAL A 223 7.80 10.37 16.92
N ASN A 224 7.49 11.30 17.82
CA ASN A 224 6.13 11.59 18.29
C ASN A 224 5.36 12.47 17.30
N GLU A 225 4.05 12.59 17.47
CA GLU A 225 3.19 13.44 16.63
C GLU A 225 3.61 14.92 16.66
N ASP A 226 4.21 15.41 17.74
CA ASP A 226 4.75 16.77 17.84
C ASP A 226 6.16 16.92 17.24
N GLY A 227 6.75 15.84 16.73
CA GLY A 227 8.12 15.78 16.20
C GLY A 227 9.20 15.56 17.26
N SER A 228 8.85 15.45 18.54
CA SER A 228 9.85 15.12 19.57
C SER A 228 10.35 13.67 19.43
N LEU A 229 11.58 13.44 19.86
CA LEU A 229 12.20 12.12 19.84
C LEU A 229 12.02 11.41 21.19
N SER A 230 11.71 10.13 21.11
CA SER A 230 11.61 9.22 22.26
C SER A 230 12.27 7.87 21.93
N VAL A 231 12.51 7.07 22.96
CA VAL A 231 12.99 5.69 22.83
C VAL A 231 11.94 4.70 23.33
N SER A 232 11.94 3.49 22.77
CA SER A 232 10.96 2.44 23.14
C SER A 232 11.09 2.00 24.60
N ASP A 233 9.94 1.83 25.27
CA ASP A 233 9.84 1.46 26.70
C ASP A 233 8.98 0.20 26.89
N PHE A 234 9.49 -0.98 26.50
CA PHE A 234 9.00 -2.33 26.86
C PHE A 234 7.51 -2.68 26.63
N ASN A 235 6.71 -1.81 26.01
CA ASN A 235 5.24 -1.93 25.98
C ASN A 235 4.69 -2.26 24.59
N THR A 236 3.40 -2.64 24.56
CA THR A 236 2.58 -3.00 23.39
C THR A 236 2.30 -1.85 22.41
N GLN A 237 3.28 -0.97 22.22
CA GLN A 237 3.19 0.22 21.40
C GLN A 237 3.26 -0.15 19.92
N LEU A 238 2.14 0.03 19.24
CA LEU A 238 2.09 0.05 17.79
C LEU A 238 2.55 1.44 17.33
N VAL A 239 3.60 1.49 16.52
CA VAL A 239 4.10 2.75 15.95
C VAL A 239 4.20 2.63 14.44
N GLY A 240 3.97 3.76 13.76
CA GLY A 240 3.92 3.83 12.31
C GLY A 240 5.24 3.47 11.63
N ILE A 241 5.11 2.88 10.45
CA ILE A 241 6.23 2.51 9.58
C ILE A 241 6.26 3.50 8.41
N ARG A 242 7.38 4.19 8.23
CA ARG A 242 7.65 5.06 7.07
C ARG A 242 8.88 4.53 6.32
N PRO A 243 8.66 3.68 5.30
CA PRO A 243 9.74 3.06 4.54
C PRO A 243 10.58 4.08 3.78
N VAL A 244 11.84 3.74 3.59
CA VAL A 244 12.80 4.50 2.78
C VAL A 244 13.26 3.61 1.64
N ILE A 245 13.33 4.18 0.44
CA ILE A 245 13.76 3.50 -0.78
C ILE A 245 14.80 4.33 -1.55
N PHE A 246 15.51 3.66 -2.45
CA PHE A 246 16.61 4.21 -3.22
C PHE A 246 16.32 4.07 -4.71
N ILE A 247 16.03 5.18 -5.38
CA ILE A 247 15.72 5.22 -6.81
C ILE A 247 17.02 5.29 -7.62
N SER A 248 17.14 4.40 -8.60
CA SER A 248 18.30 4.31 -9.49
C SER A 248 18.54 5.62 -10.28
N ALA A 249 19.80 5.92 -10.56
CA ALA A 249 20.23 7.15 -11.23
C ALA A 249 19.67 7.36 -12.65
N ASP A 250 19.31 6.28 -13.34
CA ASP A 250 18.81 6.27 -14.72
C ASP A 250 17.28 6.39 -14.82
N VAL A 251 16.58 6.47 -13.67
CA VAL A 251 15.12 6.58 -13.65
C VAL A 251 14.68 7.96 -14.15
N LEU A 252 13.82 7.95 -15.17
CA LEU A 252 13.31 9.14 -15.82
C LEU A 252 12.03 9.67 -15.18
N VAL A 253 11.89 10.99 -15.15
CA VAL A 253 10.64 11.67 -14.78
C VAL A 253 9.72 11.70 -15.99
N GLY A 254 8.47 11.28 -15.80
CA GLY A 254 7.44 11.33 -16.84
C GLY A 254 6.67 12.65 -16.84
N LYS A 255 6.45 13.25 -15.66
CA LYS A 255 5.74 14.53 -15.48
C LYS A 255 5.93 15.08 -14.05
N GLY A 256 5.43 16.28 -13.83
CA GLY A 256 5.35 16.92 -12.52
C GLY A 256 6.43 17.96 -12.29
N ALA A 257 6.20 18.85 -11.32
CA ALA A 257 7.13 19.90 -10.92
C ALA A 257 7.88 19.59 -9.61
N GLY A 258 7.56 18.47 -8.96
CA GLY A 258 8.12 18.06 -7.67
C GLY A 258 7.39 18.65 -6.46
N THR A 259 6.29 19.38 -6.66
CA THR A 259 5.54 20.01 -5.56
C THR A 259 4.50 19.08 -4.94
N ALA A 260 3.96 19.41 -3.77
CA ALA A 260 2.88 18.62 -3.17
C ALA A 260 1.65 18.50 -4.09
N ALA A 261 1.32 19.58 -4.81
CA ALA A 261 0.18 19.64 -5.71
C ALA A 261 0.49 19.04 -7.11
N ASP A 262 1.76 19.03 -7.51
CA ASP A 262 2.24 18.49 -8.78
C ASP A 262 3.57 17.73 -8.58
N PRO A 263 3.52 16.55 -7.94
CA PRO A 263 4.72 15.79 -7.60
C PRO A 263 5.35 15.19 -8.85
N PHE A 264 6.65 14.91 -8.81
CA PHE A 264 7.30 14.16 -9.88
C PHE A 264 6.73 12.75 -9.98
N VAL A 265 6.34 12.32 -11.17
CA VAL A 265 5.84 10.96 -11.43
C VAL A 265 6.84 10.25 -12.32
N LEU A 266 7.28 9.05 -11.93
CA LEU A 266 8.25 8.27 -12.69
C LEU A 266 7.67 7.77 -14.02
N SER A 267 8.52 7.68 -15.05
CA SER A 267 8.11 7.26 -16.39
C SER A 267 7.73 5.78 -16.46
N GLY A 268 6.48 5.49 -16.85
CA GLY A 268 5.96 4.12 -17.02
C GLY A 268 4.78 3.79 -16.11
N GLU A 269 4.30 4.74 -15.31
CA GLU A 269 3.07 4.63 -14.53
C GLU A 269 1.84 4.63 -15.47
N ALA A 270 1.09 3.52 -15.50
CA ALA A 270 -0.03 3.32 -16.42
C ALA A 270 -1.35 3.88 -15.87
N THR A 271 -2.29 4.21 -16.76
CA THR A 271 -3.67 4.53 -16.37
C THR A 271 -4.40 3.25 -15.98
N ALA A 272 -5.10 3.24 -14.84
CA ALA A 272 -5.82 2.06 -14.38
C ALA A 272 -7.12 1.84 -15.18
N VAL A 273 -7.28 0.66 -15.78
CA VAL A 273 -8.49 0.25 -16.51
C VAL A 273 -9.25 -0.82 -15.73
N PHE A 274 -8.52 -1.72 -15.07
CA PHE A 274 -9.05 -2.72 -14.18
C PHE A 274 -8.51 -2.55 -12.77
N VAL A 275 -9.18 -3.12 -11.77
CA VAL A 275 -8.72 -3.07 -10.38
C VAL A 275 -7.36 -3.74 -10.18
N SER A 276 -7.00 -4.72 -11.01
CA SER A 276 -5.66 -5.32 -11.08
C SER A 276 -4.56 -4.34 -11.50
N ASN A 277 -4.91 -3.20 -12.09
CA ASN A 277 -3.96 -2.14 -12.42
C ASN A 277 -3.76 -1.13 -11.29
N LEU A 278 -4.50 -1.21 -10.19
CA LEU A 278 -4.37 -0.28 -9.06
C LEU A 278 -3.10 -0.51 -8.27
N TYR A 279 -2.60 0.51 -7.59
CA TYR A 279 -1.47 0.40 -6.70
C TYR A 279 -1.95 0.19 -5.27
N ALA A 280 -1.17 -0.52 -4.46
CA ALA A 280 -1.40 -0.50 -3.01
C ALA A 280 -1.32 0.95 -2.50
N GLY A 281 -2.34 1.38 -1.78
CA GLY A 281 -2.53 2.76 -1.35
C GLY A 281 -3.57 3.54 -2.15
N ASP A 282 -3.91 3.12 -3.38
CA ASP A 282 -4.97 3.74 -4.17
C ASP A 282 -6.33 3.61 -3.47
N TYR A 283 -7.18 4.60 -3.69
CA TYR A 283 -8.55 4.62 -3.17
C TYR A 283 -9.57 4.22 -4.24
N VAL A 284 -10.54 3.41 -3.84
CA VAL A 284 -11.61 2.87 -4.68
C VAL A 284 -12.96 3.15 -4.04
N LYS A 285 -13.93 3.62 -4.82
CA LYS A 285 -15.33 3.73 -4.42
C LYS A 285 -16.13 2.56 -5.00
N TYR A 286 -16.74 1.77 -4.11
CA TYR A 286 -17.58 0.62 -4.43
C TYR A 286 -18.70 0.50 -3.39
N SER A 287 -19.94 0.30 -3.85
CA SER A 287 -21.14 0.19 -2.99
C SER A 287 -21.31 1.37 -2.02
N ASP A 288 -21.11 2.59 -2.52
CA ASP A 288 -21.09 3.84 -1.75
C ASP A 288 -20.10 3.92 -0.58
N GLN A 289 -19.16 2.96 -0.53
CA GLN A 289 -18.10 2.92 0.46
C GLN A 289 -16.76 3.28 -0.18
N LEU A 290 -15.89 3.88 0.62
CA LEU A 290 -14.52 4.17 0.25
C LEU A 290 -13.62 3.04 0.75
N TRP A 291 -12.73 2.59 -0.13
CA TRP A 291 -11.84 1.47 0.11
C TRP A 291 -10.42 1.87 -0.25
N ARG A 292 -9.45 1.24 0.39
CA ARG A 292 -8.04 1.39 0.09
C ARG A 292 -7.45 0.07 -0.36
N VAL A 293 -6.70 0.09 -1.47
CA VAL A 293 -6.00 -1.09 -1.97
C VAL A 293 -4.88 -1.44 -1.02
N VAL A 294 -4.84 -2.69 -0.56
CA VAL A 294 -3.84 -3.19 0.39
C VAL A 294 -2.76 -3.99 -0.33
N SER A 295 -3.20 -4.92 -1.17
CA SER A 295 -2.33 -5.86 -1.89
C SER A 295 -3.04 -6.41 -3.13
N GLN A 296 -2.29 -7.14 -3.93
CA GLN A 296 -2.76 -7.80 -5.14
C GLN A 296 -2.11 -9.17 -5.23
N ASP A 297 -2.86 -10.14 -5.74
CA ASP A 297 -2.36 -11.42 -6.20
C ASP A 297 -2.86 -11.68 -7.63
N GLU A 298 -2.59 -12.87 -8.17
CA GLU A 298 -2.97 -13.23 -9.54
C GLU A 298 -4.49 -13.25 -9.77
N GLU A 299 -5.29 -13.46 -8.72
CA GLU A 299 -6.73 -13.68 -8.82
C GLU A 299 -7.54 -12.43 -8.42
N ALA A 300 -7.04 -11.65 -7.46
CA ALA A 300 -7.79 -10.57 -6.85
C ALA A 300 -6.95 -9.36 -6.41
N THR A 301 -7.62 -8.22 -6.28
CA THR A 301 -7.14 -7.03 -5.61
C THR A 301 -7.80 -6.93 -4.23
N VAL A 302 -6.99 -6.94 -3.17
CA VAL A 302 -7.47 -6.88 -1.80
C VAL A 302 -7.69 -5.42 -1.40
N LEU A 303 -8.89 -5.13 -0.92
CA LEU A 303 -9.32 -3.81 -0.49
C LEU A 303 -9.69 -3.82 0.99
N MET A 304 -9.28 -2.79 1.73
CA MET A 304 -9.70 -2.54 3.11
C MET A 304 -10.65 -1.36 3.16
N LEU A 305 -11.72 -1.49 3.94
CA LEU A 305 -12.68 -0.39 4.12
C LEU A 305 -12.00 0.81 4.79
N GLU A 306 -12.17 2.00 4.24
CA GLU A 306 -11.82 3.27 4.91
C GLU A 306 -12.94 3.65 5.88
N GLY A 307 -13.02 2.91 6.99
CA GLY A 307 -14.07 3.02 7.98
C GLY A 307 -14.30 1.73 8.75
N TYR A 308 -15.53 1.52 9.19
CA TYR A 308 -15.96 0.32 9.92
C TYR A 308 -17.19 -0.28 9.27
N ALA A 309 -17.38 -1.59 9.42
CA ALA A 309 -18.67 -2.19 9.13
C ALA A 309 -19.75 -1.49 9.96
N SER A 310 -20.77 -0.97 9.29
CA SER A 310 -21.84 -0.20 9.93
C SER A 310 -23.20 -0.87 9.74
N GLU A 311 -24.08 -0.60 10.69
CA GLU A 311 -25.50 -0.99 10.67
C GLU A 311 -26.30 0.25 11.08
N ASN A 312 -27.27 0.67 10.27
CA ASN A 312 -28.06 1.90 10.50
C ASN A 312 -27.21 3.19 10.65
N GLY A 313 -26.06 3.26 9.96
CA GLY A 313 -25.19 4.43 9.97
C GLY A 313 -24.21 4.51 11.16
N GLU A 314 -24.23 3.53 12.07
CA GLU A 314 -23.30 3.46 13.20
C GLU A 314 -22.34 2.27 13.06
N ALA A 315 -21.10 2.42 13.55
CA ALA A 315 -20.12 1.34 13.55
C ALA A 315 -20.63 0.17 14.40
N LYS A 316 -20.79 -1.00 13.78
CA LYS A 316 -21.25 -2.20 14.46
C LYS A 316 -20.08 -2.80 15.26
N LYS A 317 -20.34 -3.08 16.54
CA LYS A 317 -19.45 -3.90 17.36
C LYS A 317 -19.89 -5.36 17.32
N VAL A 318 -18.93 -6.26 17.13
CA VAL A 318 -19.15 -7.70 17.13
C VAL A 318 -18.07 -8.39 17.96
N SER A 319 -18.43 -9.46 18.65
CA SER A 319 -17.46 -10.33 19.31
C SER A 319 -16.73 -11.17 18.26
N TYR A 320 -15.48 -11.55 18.55
CA TYR A 320 -14.72 -12.38 17.64
C TYR A 320 -15.36 -13.76 17.43
N GLY A 321 -15.93 -14.32 18.51
CA GLY A 321 -16.45 -15.68 18.55
C GLY A 321 -15.48 -16.55 19.31
N THR A 322 -14.91 -17.58 18.68
CA THR A 322 -13.76 -18.33 19.21
C THR A 322 -12.43 -17.77 18.67
N ALA A 323 -11.55 -17.28 19.54
CA ALA A 323 -10.33 -16.53 19.17
C ALA A 323 -9.44 -17.23 18.13
N SER A 324 -9.25 -18.55 18.27
CA SER A 324 -8.33 -19.33 17.46
C SER A 324 -8.91 -19.93 16.17
N ALA A 325 -10.10 -19.46 15.74
CA ALA A 325 -10.87 -20.02 14.63
C ALA A 325 -11.70 -18.99 13.83
N TYR A 326 -11.08 -18.07 13.08
CA TYR A 326 -11.84 -17.20 12.17
C TYR A 326 -12.51 -18.03 11.05
N SER A 327 -13.79 -17.81 10.79
CA SER A 327 -14.51 -18.44 9.66
C SER A 327 -15.83 -17.73 9.35
N ALA A 328 -16.43 -18.05 8.20
CA ALA A 328 -17.76 -17.58 7.83
C ALA A 328 -18.90 -18.10 8.76
N ASP A 329 -18.60 -19.03 9.67
CA ASP A 329 -19.57 -19.59 10.62
C ASP A 329 -19.31 -19.19 12.08
N ASN A 330 -18.24 -18.43 12.35
CA ASN A 330 -17.84 -18.02 13.69
C ASN A 330 -17.93 -16.50 13.89
N GLY A 331 -18.52 -16.08 15.02
CA GLY A 331 -18.60 -14.70 15.52
C GLY A 331 -18.53 -13.58 14.47
N ALA A 332 -17.43 -12.83 14.46
CA ALA A 332 -17.22 -11.70 13.56
C ALA A 332 -17.28 -12.11 12.08
N GLY A 333 -16.64 -13.24 11.72
CA GLY A 333 -16.65 -13.76 10.35
C GLY A 333 -18.05 -14.16 9.87
N LYS A 334 -18.89 -14.70 10.76
CA LYS A 334 -20.30 -15.00 10.47
C LYS A 334 -21.14 -13.78 10.20
N TYR A 335 -20.98 -12.73 11.01
CA TYR A 335 -21.64 -11.45 10.76
C TYR A 335 -21.22 -10.88 9.40
N LEU A 336 -19.91 -10.81 9.15
CA LEU A 336 -19.33 -10.20 7.95
C LEU A 336 -19.73 -10.96 6.68
N ASN A 337 -19.59 -12.28 6.66
CA ASN A 337 -19.88 -13.12 5.50
C ASN A 337 -21.36 -13.50 5.34
N GLY A 338 -22.19 -13.25 6.35
CA GLY A 338 -23.61 -13.62 6.34
C GLY A 338 -24.55 -12.43 6.13
N THR A 339 -24.42 -11.40 6.97
CA THR A 339 -25.37 -10.27 7.02
C THR A 339 -24.78 -9.05 6.34
N TRP A 340 -23.55 -8.68 6.70
CA TRP A 340 -22.95 -7.44 6.26
C TRP A 340 -22.56 -7.45 4.77
N VAL A 341 -21.96 -8.52 4.25
CA VAL A 341 -21.57 -8.59 2.82
C VAL A 341 -22.76 -8.40 1.87
N LYS A 342 -23.97 -8.78 2.30
CA LYS A 342 -25.21 -8.61 1.52
C LYS A 342 -25.66 -7.15 1.40
N THR A 343 -25.08 -6.26 2.20
CA THR A 343 -25.26 -4.81 2.05
C THR A 343 -24.43 -4.24 0.90
N LEU A 344 -23.47 -5.01 0.36
CA LEU A 344 -22.64 -4.58 -0.76
C LEU A 344 -23.28 -4.90 -2.11
N ASP A 345 -23.30 -3.90 -3.00
CA ASP A 345 -23.94 -3.97 -4.30
C ASP A 345 -23.39 -5.09 -5.19
N ARG A 346 -24.19 -6.14 -5.40
CA ARG A 346 -23.88 -7.28 -6.29
C ARG A 346 -22.53 -7.92 -5.95
N TYR A 347 -22.26 -8.11 -4.65
CA TYR A 347 -20.98 -8.64 -4.16
C TYR A 347 -20.55 -9.94 -4.85
N GLU A 348 -21.46 -10.87 -5.17
CA GLU A 348 -21.12 -12.14 -5.85
C GLU A 348 -20.55 -11.94 -7.27
N LYS A 349 -20.92 -10.84 -7.94
CA LYS A 349 -20.40 -10.48 -9.26
C LYS A 349 -18.97 -9.95 -9.15
N PHE A 350 -18.71 -9.08 -8.17
CA PHE A 350 -17.46 -8.32 -8.07
C PHE A 350 -16.41 -8.93 -7.15
N LEU A 351 -16.84 -9.61 -6.10
CA LEU A 351 -15.97 -10.18 -5.08
C LEU A 351 -15.76 -11.68 -5.35
N THR A 352 -14.65 -12.18 -4.84
CA THR A 352 -14.34 -13.61 -4.77
C THR A 352 -14.06 -13.99 -3.32
N GLU A 353 -14.20 -15.27 -3.00
CA GLU A 353 -13.65 -15.77 -1.74
C GLU A 353 -12.12 -15.70 -1.80
N HIS A 354 -11.51 -15.44 -0.64
CA HIS A 354 -10.07 -15.29 -0.50
C HIS A 354 -9.61 -15.88 0.83
N ALA A 355 -8.34 -16.27 0.90
CA ALA A 355 -7.73 -16.84 2.09
C ALA A 355 -7.38 -15.73 3.10
N TRP A 356 -8.19 -15.59 4.14
CA TRP A 356 -7.96 -14.61 5.20
C TRP A 356 -7.17 -15.23 6.35
N TYR A 357 -5.99 -14.68 6.63
CA TYR A 357 -5.05 -15.21 7.62
C TYR A 357 -5.37 -14.73 9.04
N TYR A 358 -5.34 -15.66 10.01
CA TYR A 358 -5.74 -15.43 11.41
C TYR A 358 -4.85 -16.17 12.43
N GLY A 359 -3.63 -16.54 12.03
CA GLY A 359 -2.70 -17.24 12.90
C GLY A 359 -2.33 -16.44 14.16
N PRO A 360 -1.66 -17.10 15.12
CA PRO A 360 -1.27 -16.47 16.37
C PRO A 360 -0.25 -15.35 16.15
N THR A 361 0.01 -14.56 17.19
CA THR A 361 1.19 -13.69 17.26
C THR A 361 1.69 -13.62 18.71
N GLY A 362 3.00 -13.49 18.89
CA GLY A 362 3.60 -13.23 20.20
C GLY A 362 3.19 -11.87 20.78
N THR A 363 3.57 -11.64 22.02
CA THR A 363 3.40 -10.35 22.70
C THR A 363 4.48 -9.35 22.26
N ALA A 364 4.54 -8.19 22.91
CA ALA A 364 5.57 -7.19 22.64
C ALA A 364 7.01 -7.64 22.94
N SER A 365 7.24 -8.76 23.64
CA SER A 365 8.60 -9.29 23.87
C SER A 365 9.09 -10.28 22.81
N ASP A 366 8.16 -10.85 22.05
CA ASP A 366 8.40 -11.95 21.10
C ASP A 366 7.56 -11.77 19.83
N PHE A 367 7.29 -10.51 19.47
CA PHE A 367 6.43 -10.17 18.35
C PHE A 367 7.02 -10.63 17.02
N ASP A 368 6.29 -11.52 16.32
CA ASP A 368 6.59 -11.93 14.96
C ASP A 368 5.29 -12.14 14.16
N TYR A 369 5.07 -11.27 13.18
CA TYR A 369 3.87 -11.32 12.34
C TYR A 369 3.80 -12.59 11.47
N SER A 370 4.92 -13.27 11.18
CA SER A 370 4.96 -14.36 10.20
C SER A 370 4.05 -15.54 10.57
N SER A 371 3.85 -15.76 11.86
CA SER A 371 2.91 -16.74 12.41
C SER A 371 1.43 -16.41 12.14
N SER A 372 1.11 -15.14 11.81
CA SER A 372 -0.22 -14.74 11.35
C SER A 372 -0.69 -15.56 10.14
N PHE A 373 0.25 -16.03 9.31
CA PHE A 373 -0.01 -16.76 8.08
C PHE A 373 -0.15 -18.28 8.28
N ASP A 374 -0.07 -18.80 9.52
CA ASP A 374 -0.10 -20.25 9.79
C ASP A 374 -1.51 -20.85 9.72
N LYS A 375 -2.54 -20.00 9.82
CA LYS A 375 -3.94 -20.38 9.67
C LYS A 375 -4.64 -19.42 8.73
N SER A 376 -5.54 -19.94 7.92
CA SER A 376 -6.40 -19.15 7.03
C SER A 376 -7.80 -19.73 6.94
N ALA A 377 -8.75 -18.87 6.55
CA ALA A 377 -10.12 -19.27 6.23
C ALA A 377 -10.53 -18.63 4.91
N THR A 378 -11.07 -19.46 4.02
CA THR A 378 -11.55 -19.01 2.71
C THR A 378 -12.99 -18.54 2.85
N CYS A 379 -13.23 -17.25 2.62
CA CYS A 379 -14.57 -16.65 2.58
C CYS A 379 -14.52 -15.27 1.88
N TYR A 380 -15.65 -14.59 1.72
CA TYR A 380 -15.71 -13.30 1.01
C TYR A 380 -15.08 -12.13 1.78
N VAL A 381 -15.19 -12.15 3.11
CA VAL A 381 -14.84 -11.00 3.95
C VAL A 381 -13.93 -11.42 5.10
N GLY A 382 -12.75 -10.81 5.15
CA GLY A 382 -11.78 -10.91 6.23
C GLY A 382 -11.78 -9.68 7.15
N ILE A 383 -10.90 -9.72 8.15
CA ILE A 383 -10.51 -8.58 8.98
C ILE A 383 -8.97 -8.52 9.04
N PRO A 384 -8.35 -7.35 9.28
CA PRO A 384 -6.91 -7.20 9.27
C PRO A 384 -6.20 -8.02 10.35
N ASN A 385 -4.98 -8.43 10.03
CA ASN A 385 -3.98 -8.91 10.98
C ASN A 385 -2.86 -7.87 11.16
N LEU A 386 -1.93 -8.12 12.08
CA LEU A 386 -0.79 -7.25 12.39
C LEU A 386 0.22 -7.11 11.24
N ALA A 387 0.14 -7.98 10.23
CA ALA A 387 0.95 -7.87 9.02
C ALA A 387 0.31 -6.97 7.96
N THR A 388 -0.96 -6.56 8.14
CA THR A 388 -1.74 -5.90 7.09
C THR A 388 -1.30 -4.43 6.91
N PRO A 389 -0.93 -4.00 5.69
CA PRO A 389 -0.66 -2.59 5.40
C PRO A 389 -1.82 -1.66 5.74
N TYR A 390 -1.51 -0.40 6.01
CA TYR A 390 -2.49 0.67 6.24
C TYR A 390 -3.42 0.47 7.45
N LEU A 391 -2.99 -0.33 8.43
CA LEU A 391 -3.74 -0.59 9.66
C LEU A 391 -3.80 0.62 10.62
N GLY A 392 -2.84 1.55 10.53
CA GLY A 392 -2.75 2.74 11.39
C GLY A 392 -3.92 3.72 11.23
N GLY A 393 -4.22 4.48 12.29
CA GLY A 393 -5.29 5.50 12.30
C GLY A 393 -6.68 4.98 12.68
N TYR A 394 -6.81 3.69 13.02
CA TYR A 394 -8.08 3.04 13.35
C TYR A 394 -8.03 2.37 14.71
N ASN A 395 -8.75 2.96 15.67
CA ASN A 395 -8.76 2.51 17.07
C ASN A 395 -10.04 1.75 17.42
N GLY A 396 -9.99 0.92 18.46
CA GLY A 396 -11.12 0.12 18.94
C GLY A 396 -11.59 -0.95 17.95
N ILE A 397 -10.66 -1.63 17.28
CA ILE A 397 -10.93 -2.64 16.25
C ILE A 397 -10.44 -4.04 16.62
N LEU A 398 -11.17 -5.07 16.17
CA LEU A 398 -10.68 -6.45 16.16
C LEU A 398 -9.57 -6.63 15.13
N LEU A 399 -8.57 -7.44 15.48
CA LEU A 399 -7.65 -8.07 14.54
C LEU A 399 -7.97 -9.56 14.43
N SER A 400 -7.52 -10.21 13.35
CA SER A 400 -7.67 -11.66 13.19
C SER A 400 -6.65 -12.47 14.00
N ASN A 401 -5.60 -11.84 14.52
CA ASN A 401 -4.59 -12.53 15.33
C ASN A 401 -5.10 -12.84 16.74
N TYR A 402 -4.79 -14.03 17.24
CA TYR A 402 -4.93 -14.39 18.64
C TYR A 402 -3.57 -14.46 19.33
N ASP A 403 -3.56 -14.37 20.66
CA ASP A 403 -2.32 -14.44 21.44
C ASP A 403 -1.76 -15.87 21.41
N ALA A 404 -0.49 -16.00 21.01
CA ALA A 404 0.23 -17.28 21.01
C ALA A 404 0.31 -17.93 22.41
N HIS A 405 0.28 -17.12 23.47
CA HIS A 405 0.40 -17.58 24.87
C HIS A 405 -0.95 -17.76 25.56
N ASN A 406 -2.03 -17.25 24.96
CA ASN A 406 -3.39 -17.39 25.44
C ASN A 406 -4.37 -17.51 24.27
N THR A 407 -4.71 -18.75 23.90
CA THR A 407 -5.56 -19.02 22.73
C THR A 407 -7.02 -18.60 22.88
N ASP A 408 -7.42 -18.10 24.04
CA ASP A 408 -8.75 -17.53 24.31
C ASP A 408 -8.74 -15.98 24.17
N ALA A 409 -7.56 -15.38 24.02
CA ALA A 409 -7.39 -13.95 23.82
C ALA A 409 -7.20 -13.61 22.34
N ILE A 410 -7.94 -12.59 21.87
CA ILE A 410 -7.80 -12.00 20.55
C ILE A 410 -7.09 -10.65 20.66
N TYR A 411 -6.22 -10.35 19.70
CA TYR A 411 -5.63 -9.03 19.61
C TYR A 411 -6.62 -8.00 19.08
N VAL A 412 -6.59 -6.84 19.71
CA VAL A 412 -7.32 -5.64 19.32
C VAL A 412 -6.37 -4.46 19.30
N ILE A 413 -6.73 -3.46 18.50
CA ILE A 413 -6.21 -2.11 18.69
C ILE A 413 -7.22 -1.40 19.59
N ASP A 414 -6.80 -1.03 20.79
CA ASP A 414 -7.70 -0.36 21.75
C ASP A 414 -8.05 1.08 21.31
N ASN A 415 -8.81 1.81 22.14
CA ASN A 415 -9.24 3.17 21.80
C ASN A 415 -8.07 4.17 21.79
N GLU A 416 -6.97 3.83 22.46
CA GLU A 416 -5.74 4.62 22.55
C GLU A 416 -4.71 4.23 21.47
N GLY A 417 -5.02 3.26 20.60
CA GLY A 417 -4.14 2.83 19.51
C GLY A 417 -3.08 1.81 19.93
N ARG A 418 -3.21 1.17 21.09
CA ARG A 418 -2.27 0.17 21.61
C ARG A 418 -2.71 -1.24 21.23
N LEU A 419 -1.73 -2.14 21.08
CA LEU A 419 -2.02 -3.57 20.94
C LEU A 419 -2.41 -4.14 22.30
N PHE A 420 -3.51 -4.87 22.35
CA PHE A 420 -4.03 -5.45 23.58
C PHE A 420 -4.67 -6.82 23.28
N GLY A 421 -4.44 -7.81 24.15
CA GLY A 421 -5.14 -9.09 24.10
C GLY A 421 -6.38 -9.02 25.00
N ASP A 422 -7.57 -9.21 24.43
CA ASP A 422 -8.84 -9.28 25.18
C ASP A 422 -9.57 -10.59 24.91
N TYR A 423 -10.56 -10.92 25.73
CA TYR A 423 -11.41 -12.08 25.54
C TYR A 423 -12.18 -12.01 24.21
N ASP A 424 -12.25 -13.13 23.51
CA ASP A 424 -12.96 -13.28 22.23
C ASP A 424 -14.48 -13.00 22.27
N THR A 425 -15.05 -12.98 23.47
CA THR A 425 -16.44 -12.59 23.75
C THR A 425 -16.68 -11.07 23.77
N VAL A 426 -15.63 -10.25 23.91
CA VAL A 426 -15.75 -8.79 23.93
C VAL A 426 -15.96 -8.25 22.52
N ALA A 427 -16.88 -7.31 22.37
CA ALA A 427 -17.28 -6.77 21.08
C ALA A 427 -16.52 -5.48 20.72
N TYR A 428 -15.91 -5.47 19.53
CA TYR A 428 -15.19 -4.31 18.97
C TYR A 428 -15.68 -4.01 17.56
N LYS A 429 -15.29 -2.83 17.05
CA LYS A 429 -15.55 -2.49 15.64
C LYS A 429 -14.74 -3.43 14.75
N VAL A 430 -15.22 -3.67 13.54
CA VAL A 430 -14.49 -4.43 12.52
C VAL A 430 -14.24 -3.57 11.30
N ARG A 431 -13.02 -3.68 10.76
CA ARG A 431 -12.60 -3.03 9.52
C ARG A 431 -12.50 -4.12 8.45
N PRO A 432 -13.49 -4.24 7.55
CA PRO A 432 -13.55 -5.35 6.61
C PRO A 432 -12.45 -5.31 5.55
N LEU A 433 -11.98 -6.49 5.18
CA LEU A 433 -11.19 -6.77 3.99
C LEU A 433 -12.03 -7.53 2.97
N ILE A 434 -11.96 -7.15 1.70
CA ILE A 434 -12.62 -7.84 0.59
C ILE A 434 -11.61 -8.11 -0.53
N ALA A 435 -11.82 -9.19 -1.27
CA ALA A 435 -11.05 -9.50 -2.47
C ALA A 435 -11.90 -9.25 -3.71
N MET A 436 -11.55 -8.20 -4.47
CA MET A 436 -12.24 -7.85 -5.71
C MET A 436 -11.57 -8.55 -6.88
N LYS A 437 -12.36 -9.18 -7.75
CA LYS A 437 -11.85 -9.94 -8.91
C LYS A 437 -10.99 -9.05 -9.80
N ALA A 438 -9.84 -9.54 -10.26
CA ALA A 438 -8.87 -8.79 -11.06
C ALA A 438 -9.45 -8.14 -12.34
N SER A 439 -10.55 -8.68 -12.88
CA SER A 439 -11.22 -8.24 -14.11
C SER A 439 -12.25 -7.11 -13.92
N VAL A 440 -12.48 -6.66 -12.69
CA VAL A 440 -13.44 -5.59 -12.41
C VAL A 440 -12.94 -4.27 -13.02
N GLY A 441 -13.80 -3.65 -13.83
CA GLY A 441 -13.49 -2.43 -14.57
C GLY A 441 -13.60 -1.15 -13.73
N ILE A 442 -12.75 -0.18 -14.04
CA ILE A 442 -12.75 1.17 -13.48
C ILE A 442 -13.37 2.11 -14.52
N VAL A 443 -14.34 2.93 -14.09
CA VAL A 443 -15.05 3.88 -14.99
C VAL A 443 -14.48 5.29 -14.95
N SER A 444 -13.93 5.70 -13.82
CA SER A 444 -13.39 7.06 -13.62
C SER A 444 -12.55 7.13 -12.34
N GLY A 445 -11.92 8.28 -12.11
CA GLY A 445 -11.19 8.58 -10.89
C GLY A 445 -9.68 8.66 -11.10
N LYS A 446 -8.96 9.03 -10.04
CA LYS A 446 -7.49 9.13 -10.04
C LYS A 446 -6.82 8.30 -8.94
N GLY A 447 -7.58 7.59 -8.13
CA GLY A 447 -7.07 6.79 -7.03
C GLY A 447 -6.64 7.57 -5.80
N THR A 448 -6.90 8.87 -5.73
CA THR A 448 -6.61 9.67 -4.54
C THR A 448 -7.79 9.66 -3.56
N LEU A 449 -7.56 10.02 -2.30
CA LEU A 449 -8.62 10.08 -1.28
C LEU A 449 -9.80 10.97 -1.74
N ASP A 450 -9.51 12.14 -2.30
CA ASP A 450 -10.51 13.10 -2.78
C ASP A 450 -11.10 12.75 -4.16
N ASN A 451 -10.45 11.86 -4.91
CA ASN A 451 -10.86 11.46 -6.25
C ASN A 451 -10.60 9.96 -6.48
N PRO A 452 -11.32 9.09 -5.74
CA PRO A 452 -11.10 7.66 -5.78
C PRO A 452 -11.50 7.07 -7.14
N TYR A 453 -10.92 5.92 -7.49
CA TYR A 453 -11.36 5.15 -8.64
C TYR A 453 -12.78 4.63 -8.41
N ILE A 454 -13.65 4.78 -9.41
CA ILE A 454 -15.04 4.30 -9.34
C ILE A 454 -15.12 2.97 -10.08
N VAL A 455 -15.63 1.95 -9.40
CA VAL A 455 -15.87 0.63 -9.99
C VAL A 455 -17.15 0.66 -10.83
N GLU A 456 -17.12 -0.01 -11.99
CA GLU A 456 -18.29 -0.14 -12.84
C GLU A 456 -19.38 -0.98 -12.16
N VAL A 457 -20.41 -0.32 -11.64
CA VAL A 457 -21.64 -0.96 -11.15
C VAL A 457 -22.77 -0.96 -12.21
N ASN A 458 -22.43 -0.74 -13.48
CA ASN A 458 -23.26 -0.95 -14.69
C ASN A 458 -23.85 -2.39 -14.78
N GLU A 459 -25.05 -2.54 -15.37
CA GLU A 459 -25.89 -3.76 -15.46
C GLU A 459 -25.17 -5.01 -16.01
#